data_AF-A0A5E4M5G1-F1
#
_entry.id   AF-A0A5E4M5G1-F1
#
_cell.length_a   1.000
_cell.length_b   1.000
_cell.length_c   1.000
_cell.angle_alpha   90.00
_cell.angle_beta   90.00
_cell.angle_gamma   90.00
#
_symmetry.space_group_name_H-M   'P 1'
#
loop_
_entity.id
_entity.type
_entity.pdbx_description
1 polymer ?
#
loop_
_entity_poly.entity_id
_entity_poly.type
_entity_poly.pdbx_seq_one_letter_code
_entity_poly.pdbx_strand_id
1 'polypeptide(L)' 'IKIALKGKRFHDVDEIKQNATEQLRGVSKNDFQRCFQKWQKRWRTCIDSEGAYFEGD' A
#
# COMPACT_ATOMS: atom_id res chain seq x y z
N ILE A 1 -4.17 -2.86 3.54
CA ILE A 1 -4.82 -3.95 2.74
C ILE A 1 -4.09 -5.28 2.89
N LYS A 2 -2.87 -5.48 2.32
CA LYS A 2 -2.16 -6.79 2.40
C LYS A 2 -2.08 -7.37 3.81
N ILE A 3 -1.72 -6.56 4.81
CA ILE A 3 -1.64 -6.98 6.21
C ILE A 3 -2.98 -7.54 6.73
N ALA A 4 -4.10 -6.93 6.35
CA ALA A 4 -5.43 -7.33 6.80
C ALA A 4 -5.95 -8.62 6.15
N LEU A 5 -5.41 -8.99 4.98
CA LEU A 5 -5.82 -10.18 4.22
C LEU A 5 -4.85 -11.36 4.39
N LYS A 6 -3.57 -11.07 4.67
CA LYS A 6 -2.53 -12.09 4.79
C LYS A 6 -2.85 -13.06 5.93
N GLY A 7 -2.73 -14.37 5.65
CA GLY A 7 -2.91 -15.43 6.64
C GLY A 7 -4.37 -15.78 6.92
N LYS A 8 -5.34 -15.09 6.31
CA LYS A 8 -6.75 -15.46 6.38
C LYS A 8 -7.09 -16.47 5.30
N ARG A 9 -7.86 -17.48 5.67
CA ARG A 9 -8.45 -18.44 4.73
C ARG A 9 -9.84 -17.93 4.34
N PHE A 10 -10.13 -18.00 3.05
CA PHE A 10 -11.41 -17.62 2.48
C PHE A 10 -12.02 -18.85 1.80
N HIS A 11 -13.33 -18.93 1.79
CA HIS A 11 -14.09 -20.04 1.24
C HIS A 11 -14.07 -20.04 -0.29
N ASP A 12 -14.15 -18.86 -0.91
CA ASP A 12 -14.13 -18.69 -2.36
C ASP A 12 -13.51 -17.35 -2.79
N VAL A 13 -13.50 -17.13 -4.09
CA VAL A 13 -12.92 -15.93 -4.72
C VAL A 13 -13.76 -14.69 -4.46
N ASP A 14 -15.08 -14.82 -4.35
CA ASP A 14 -15.97 -13.67 -4.18
C ASP A 14 -15.87 -13.11 -2.75
N GLU A 15 -15.67 -13.97 -1.76
CA GLU A 15 -15.33 -13.56 -0.40
C GLU A 15 -14.03 -12.75 -0.35
N ILE A 16 -12.99 -13.18 -1.09
CA ILE A 16 -11.71 -12.44 -1.18
C ILE A 16 -11.93 -11.07 -1.82
N LYS A 17 -12.69 -10.99 -2.93
CA LYS A 17 -12.99 -9.73 -3.61
C LYS A 17 -13.76 -8.78 -2.69
N GLN A 18 -14.75 -9.28 -1.96
CA GLN A 18 -15.54 -8.49 -1.02
C GLN A 18 -14.65 -7.92 0.08
N ASN A 19 -13.87 -8.78 0.74
CA ASN A 19 -12.94 -8.35 1.81
C ASN A 19 -11.91 -7.33 1.29
N ALA A 20 -11.31 -7.57 0.11
CA ALA A 20 -10.36 -6.63 -0.48
C ALA A 20 -11.03 -5.29 -0.80
N THR A 21 -12.25 -5.30 -1.34
CA THR A 21 -13.03 -4.10 -1.66
C THR A 21 -13.37 -3.30 -0.41
N GLU A 22 -13.78 -3.96 0.67
CA GLU A 22 -14.05 -3.32 1.95
C GLU A 22 -12.79 -2.65 2.52
N GLN A 23 -11.65 -3.36 2.51
CA GLN A 23 -10.36 -2.80 2.92
C GLN A 23 -9.93 -1.60 2.06
N LEU A 24 -10.22 -1.62 0.76
CA LEU A 24 -9.95 -0.50 -0.15
C LEU A 24 -10.84 0.70 0.13
N ARG A 25 -12.15 0.49 0.37
CA ARG A 25 -13.10 1.55 0.72
C ARG A 25 -12.78 2.24 2.04
N GLY A 26 -12.15 1.53 2.97
CA GLY A 26 -11.68 2.08 4.24
C GLY A 26 -10.46 3.01 4.11
N VAL A 27 -9.78 3.05 2.95
CA VAL A 27 -8.65 3.96 2.73
C VAL A 27 -9.18 5.38 2.54
N SER A 28 -8.82 6.29 3.45
CA SER A 28 -9.26 7.68 3.36
C SER A 28 -8.53 8.43 2.25
N LYS A 29 -9.13 9.55 1.80
CA LYS A 29 -8.46 10.48 0.88
C LYS A 29 -7.12 10.98 1.44
N ASN A 30 -7.05 11.20 2.75
CA ASN A 30 -5.84 11.66 3.43
C ASN A 30 -4.75 10.59 3.43
N ASP A 31 -5.11 9.32 3.58
CA ASP A 31 -4.15 8.22 3.48
C ASP A 31 -3.58 8.11 2.07
N PHE A 32 -4.43 8.24 1.06
CA PHE A 32 -3.98 8.32 -0.34
C PHE A 32 -3.04 9.51 -0.58
N GLN A 33 -3.39 10.71 -0.10
CA GLN A 33 -2.54 11.90 -0.23
C GLN A 33 -1.18 11.72 0.46
N ARG A 34 -1.16 11.11 1.65
CA ARG A 34 0.07 10.82 2.39
C ARG A 34 0.97 9.84 1.62
N CYS A 35 0.39 8.85 0.94
CA CYS A 35 1.15 7.96 0.06
C CYS A 35 1.88 8.71 -1.07
N PHE A 36 1.22 9.70 -1.69
CA PHE A 36 1.87 10.53 -2.72
C PHE A 36 3.01 11.39 -2.15
N GLN A 37 2.84 11.98 -0.96
CA GLN A 37 3.90 12.72 -0.28
C GLN A 37 5.11 11.82 0.04
N LYS A 38 4.86 10.61 0.55
CA LYS A 38 5.92 9.61 0.78
C LYS A 38 6.61 9.22 -0.52
N TRP A 39 5.86 9.04 -1.61
CA TRP A 39 6.41 8.70 -2.92
C TRP A 39 7.35 9.80 -3.45
N GLN A 40 6.96 11.08 -3.32
CA GLN A 40 7.83 12.21 -3.68
C GLN A 40 9.13 12.24 -2.87
N LYS A 41 9.06 11.97 -1.55
CA LYS A 41 10.26 11.85 -0.70
C LYS A 41 11.16 10.71 -1.19
N ARG A 42 10.59 9.54 -1.51
CA ARG A 42 11.35 8.39 -2.02
C ARG A 42 12.01 8.66 -3.36
N TRP A 43 11.39 9.42 -4.26
CA TRP A 43 12.06 9.84 -5.50
C TRP A 43 13.35 10.60 -5.18
N ARG A 44 13.31 11.60 -4.29
CA ARG A 44 14.54 12.32 -3.90
C ARG A 44 15.61 11.37 -3.38
N THR A 45 15.26 10.43 -2.51
CA THR A 45 16.20 9.42 -2.00
C THR A 45 16.78 8.53 -3.10
N CYS A 46 16.01 8.21 -4.15
CA CYS A 46 16.51 7.46 -5.31
C CYS A 46 17.60 8.23 -6.07
N ILE A 47 17.41 9.54 -6.26
CA ILE A 47 18.42 10.42 -6.88
C ILE A 47 19.68 10.45 -6.01
N ASP A 48 19.51 10.68 -4.70
CA ASP A 48 20.63 10.79 -3.75
C ASP A 48 21.39 9.46 -3.61
N SER A 49 20.72 8.33 -3.86
CA SER A 49 21.32 6.99 -3.86
C SER A 49 21.89 6.58 -5.22
N GLU A 50 21.94 7.49 -6.20
CA GLU A 50 22.41 7.21 -7.57
C GLU A 50 21.68 6.02 -8.22
N GLY A 51 20.40 5.84 -7.89
CA GLY A 51 19.58 4.73 -8.38
C GLY A 51 19.77 3.40 -7.64
N ALA A 52 20.62 3.33 -6.62
CA ALA A 52 20.71 2.16 -5.75
C ALA A 52 19.39 1.93 -4.99
N TYR A 53 19.12 0.68 -4.63
CA TYR A 53 17.98 0.34 -3.78
C TYR A 53 18.18 0.94 -2.38
N PHE A 54 17.11 1.52 -1.83
CA PHE A 54 17.09 2.06 -0.48
C PHE A 54 15.76 1.70 0.20
N GLU A 55 15.84 1.52 1.51
CA GLU A 55 14.68 1.35 2.37
C GLU A 55 14.39 2.66 3.12
N GLY A 56 13.11 3.00 3.30
CA GLY A 56 12.68 4.21 4.00
C GLY A 56 11.16 4.22 4.21
N ASP A 57 10.75 4.65 5.41
CA ASP A 57 9.41 4.57 6.05
C ASP A 57 8.14 4.48 5.19
#